data_AF-A0A8J5UAK3-F1
#
_entry.id   AF-A0A8J5UAK3-F1
#
_cell.length_a   1.000
_cell.length_b   1.000
_cell.length_c   1.000
_cell.angle_alpha   90.00
_cell.angle_beta   90.00
_cell.angle_gamma   90.00
#
_symmetry.space_group_name_H-M   'P 1'
#
loop_
_entity.id
_entity.type
_entity.pdbx_description
1 polymer ?
#
loop_
_entity_poly.entity_id
_entity_poly.type
_entity_poly.pdbx_seq_one_letter_code
_entity_poly.pdbx_strand_id
1 'polypeptide(L)'
;MHCYTAFVALLSAQIVSALPQSQWKAVSGDEVVRAAVAFHQPKLAEAEALLMDISDPSSEKFGHYLELREVQDFFKPSEGSQRKVLRWLEDAGIDLSSVHLKKAAAVLEFSAPVKQLGKMLGAGVHVMHNDATGELRLEPTDHAVPSAIEDDVEFIALAPSQKTGKTKRSHAVKPVIDTLPPPYKLPVADDLRNCSESWTPACIRKLYGVPLGTKAAKNNSMGLFGYGDPYQPADLNQFWAKHAPFIPKGTKPKVKSINGAVAEGEPVEGEELLDIEMSYPIVYPQTVTMFQTPYSNKGGIANDFLDAVDASYCKYDGGNDPDLDPTFPVFGGFQGPAMCGKYQITNVVSISFAIDEQTLPRRYIQRQCHEWMKLALSGVSVLVASGDRGVQGAMQCTVNPYDKKKEAFNSLFPSVANRQTV
;
A
#
# COMPACT_ATOMS: atom_id res chain seq x y z
N MET A 1 -12.53 -30.21 21.21
CA MET A 1 -13.89 -29.64 21.27
C MET A 1 -14.11 -28.91 19.96
N HIS A 2 -14.99 -29.42 19.11
CA HIS A 2 -15.31 -28.87 17.80
C HIS A 2 -16.23 -27.66 17.95
N CYS A 3 -15.98 -26.57 17.22
CA CYS A 3 -16.97 -25.53 16.96
C CYS A 3 -16.84 -25.07 15.50
N TYR A 4 -17.48 -25.83 14.61
CA TYR A 4 -18.05 -25.31 13.37
C TYR A 4 -19.34 -24.57 13.74
N THR A 5 -19.51 -23.31 13.31
CA THR A 5 -20.79 -22.75 12.84
C THR A 5 -20.61 -21.33 12.29
N ALA A 6 -20.95 -21.19 11.01
CA ALA A 6 -21.65 -20.09 10.34
C ALA A 6 -21.61 -18.67 10.96
N PHE A 7 -21.12 -17.70 10.18
CA PHE A 7 -21.63 -16.34 10.25
C PHE A 7 -22.11 -15.89 8.86
N VAL A 8 -23.41 -15.61 8.84
CA VAL A 8 -24.21 -15.10 7.72
C VAL A 8 -23.92 -13.61 7.53
N ALA A 9 -23.93 -13.21 6.27
CA ALA A 9 -23.96 -11.85 5.74
C ALA A 9 -24.57 -10.79 6.68
N LEU A 10 -23.82 -9.71 6.89
CA LEU A 10 -24.37 -8.42 7.30
C LEU A 10 -23.91 -7.39 6.27
N LEU A 11 -24.82 -7.17 5.31
CA LEU A 11 -24.85 -6.08 4.35
C LEU A 11 -24.29 -4.77 4.92
N SER A 12 -23.24 -4.28 4.27
CA SER A 12 -22.78 -2.90 4.33
C SER A 12 -23.83 -1.98 3.69
N ALA A 13 -24.84 -1.61 4.46
CA ALA A 13 -25.71 -0.48 4.14
C ALA A 13 -25.07 0.79 4.73
N GLN A 14 -24.28 1.53 3.93
CA GLN A 14 -24.14 2.98 4.09
C GLN A 14 -23.58 3.71 2.87
N ILE A 15 -24.52 4.35 2.17
CA ILE A 15 -24.49 5.64 1.44
C ILE A 15 -23.11 6.11 0.93
N VAL A 16 -22.61 5.46 -0.11
CA VAL A 16 -22.03 6.18 -1.25
C VAL A 16 -23.18 6.95 -1.91
N SER A 17 -22.98 8.19 -2.38
CA SER A 17 -23.98 8.90 -3.17
C SER A 17 -24.23 8.14 -4.48
N ALA A 18 -25.09 7.12 -4.40
CA ALA A 18 -25.43 6.25 -5.50
C ALA A 18 -26.20 7.09 -6.51
N LEU A 19 -25.71 7.12 -7.76
CA LEU A 19 -26.55 7.46 -8.90
C LEU A 19 -27.86 6.64 -8.80
N PRO A 20 -29.02 7.23 -9.14
CA PRO A 20 -30.31 6.58 -8.92
C PRO A 20 -30.33 5.17 -9.54
N GLN A 21 -30.86 4.19 -8.78
CA GLN A 21 -30.90 2.77 -9.13
C GLN A 21 -31.55 2.50 -10.51
N SER A 22 -32.36 3.43 -11.01
CA SER A 22 -32.97 3.41 -12.34
C SER A 22 -31.98 3.51 -13.52
N GLN A 23 -30.71 3.86 -13.27
CA GLN A 23 -29.67 4.00 -14.31
C GLN A 23 -28.80 2.75 -14.51
N TRP A 24 -28.96 1.75 -13.64
CA TRP A 24 -28.18 0.50 -13.69
C TRP A 24 -29.05 -0.64 -14.22
N LYS A 25 -28.54 -1.37 -15.21
CA LYS A 25 -29.22 -2.51 -15.84
C LYS A 25 -28.39 -3.76 -15.69
N ALA A 26 -29.03 -4.88 -15.33
CA ALA A 26 -28.36 -6.17 -15.32
C ALA A 26 -27.86 -6.52 -16.73
N VAL A 27 -26.62 -6.98 -16.84
CA VAL A 27 -26.08 -7.51 -18.10
C VAL A 27 -26.35 -9.01 -18.24
N SER A 28 -26.19 -9.52 -19.46
CA SER A 28 -26.35 -10.95 -19.76
C SER A 28 -25.39 -11.80 -18.91
N GLY A 29 -25.83 -13.00 -18.56
CA GLY A 29 -24.96 -14.02 -17.94
C GLY A 29 -23.80 -14.46 -18.84
N ASP A 30 -23.82 -14.10 -20.13
CA ASP A 30 -22.74 -14.36 -21.08
C ASP A 30 -21.64 -13.27 -21.05
N GLU A 31 -21.84 -12.18 -20.32
CA GLU A 31 -20.81 -11.16 -20.12
C GLU A 31 -19.58 -11.80 -19.47
N VAL A 32 -18.41 -11.56 -20.07
CA VAL A 32 -17.14 -12.11 -19.58
C VAL A 32 -16.59 -11.20 -18.49
N VAL A 33 -16.28 -11.77 -17.34
CA VAL A 33 -15.61 -11.07 -16.24
C VAL A 33 -14.29 -11.76 -15.91
N ARG A 34 -13.39 -11.00 -15.28
CA ARG A 34 -12.09 -11.51 -14.84
C ARG A 34 -12.26 -12.14 -13.46
N ALA A 35 -11.60 -13.27 -13.25
CA ALA A 35 -11.54 -13.97 -11.99
C ALA A 35 -10.08 -14.26 -11.61
N ALA A 36 -9.81 -14.23 -10.32
CA ALA A 36 -8.51 -14.55 -9.74
C ALA A 36 -8.71 -15.52 -8.57
N VAL A 37 -8.04 -16.67 -8.63
CA VAL A 37 -8.03 -17.67 -7.55
C VAL A 37 -6.69 -17.59 -6.85
N ALA A 38 -6.72 -17.23 -5.57
CA ALA A 38 -5.55 -16.95 -4.77
C ALA A 38 -5.27 -18.10 -3.81
N PHE A 39 -4.08 -18.69 -3.90
CA PHE A 39 -3.67 -19.78 -3.02
C PHE A 39 -3.21 -19.27 -1.67
N HIS A 40 -3.59 -19.89 -0.54
CA HIS A 40 -3.01 -19.56 0.77
C HIS A 40 -1.51 -19.31 0.68
N GLN A 41 -1.02 -18.20 1.24
CA GLN A 41 0.41 -17.92 1.28
C GLN A 41 1.10 -19.03 2.09
N PRO A 42 1.86 -19.93 1.44
CA PRO A 42 2.46 -21.04 2.15
C PRO A 42 3.62 -20.51 2.99
N LYS A 43 3.93 -21.26 4.04
CA LYS A 43 5.12 -21.07 4.86
C LYS A 43 5.22 -19.73 5.63
N LEU A 44 4.10 -19.09 5.93
CA LEU A 44 4.10 -17.85 6.72
C LEU A 44 4.84 -18.01 8.06
N ALA A 45 4.65 -19.13 8.76
CA ALA A 45 5.34 -19.41 10.03
C ALA A 45 6.85 -19.63 9.84
N GLU A 46 7.26 -20.37 8.80
CA GLU A 46 8.68 -20.55 8.49
C GLU A 46 9.33 -19.25 8.02
N ALA A 47 8.59 -18.38 7.33
CA ALA A 47 9.04 -17.05 6.95
C ALA A 47 9.26 -16.16 8.17
N GLU A 48 8.34 -16.16 9.14
CA GLU A 48 8.50 -15.44 10.40
C GLU A 48 9.73 -15.95 11.17
N ALA A 49 9.87 -17.27 11.29
CA ALA A 49 11.01 -17.89 11.96
C ALA A 49 12.35 -17.54 11.26
N LEU A 50 12.39 -17.63 9.93
CA LEU A 50 13.56 -17.24 9.14
C LEU A 50 13.88 -15.75 9.33
N LEU A 51 12.86 -14.88 9.30
CA LEU A 51 13.04 -13.45 9.47
C LEU A 51 13.66 -13.12 10.83
N MET A 52 13.22 -13.78 11.90
CA MET A 52 13.82 -13.63 13.24
C MET A 52 15.28 -14.08 13.25
N ASP A 53 15.59 -15.21 12.62
CA ASP A 53 16.94 -15.78 12.55
C ASP A 53 17.91 -14.87 11.77
N ILE A 54 17.51 -14.36 10.59
CA ILE A 54 18.37 -13.48 9.77
C ILE A 54 18.46 -12.04 10.30
N SER A 55 17.55 -11.64 11.20
CA SER A 55 17.55 -10.32 11.84
C SER A 55 18.28 -10.28 13.18
N ASP A 56 18.61 -11.43 13.77
CA ASP A 56 19.28 -11.51 15.06
C ASP A 56 20.80 -11.37 14.88
N PRO A 57 21.46 -10.31 15.38
CA PRO A 57 22.90 -10.11 15.24
C PRO A 57 23.77 -11.18 15.92
N SER A 58 23.18 -12.02 16.78
CA SER A 58 23.86 -13.17 17.39
C SER A 58 23.72 -14.48 16.60
N SER A 59 22.82 -14.53 15.61
CA SER A 59 22.65 -15.70 14.74
C SER A 59 23.76 -15.79 13.70
N GLU A 60 24.17 -17.02 13.37
CA GLU A 60 25.04 -17.29 12.22
C GLU A 60 24.39 -16.90 10.88
N LYS A 61 23.06 -16.76 10.83
CA LYS A 61 22.32 -16.33 9.63
C LYS A 61 22.09 -14.83 9.56
N PHE A 62 22.59 -14.05 10.52
CA PHE A 62 22.43 -12.60 10.52
C PHE A 62 22.89 -11.98 9.20
N GLY A 63 22.04 -11.16 8.59
CA GLY A 63 22.35 -10.46 7.34
C GLY A 63 22.34 -11.32 6.08
N HIS A 64 22.02 -12.62 6.19
CA HIS A 64 21.80 -13.51 5.04
C HIS A 64 20.36 -13.33 4.51
N TYR A 65 20.10 -12.14 3.96
CA TYR A 65 18.82 -11.78 3.37
C TYR A 65 18.54 -12.54 2.08
N LEU A 66 17.26 -12.70 1.76
CA LEU A 66 16.80 -13.34 0.53
C LEU A 66 16.81 -12.35 -0.63
N GLU A 67 17.20 -12.80 -1.82
CA GLU A 67 16.90 -12.07 -3.05
C GLU A 67 15.38 -12.07 -3.30
N LEU A 68 14.86 -11.06 -4.01
CA LEU A 68 13.43 -10.95 -4.30
C LEU A 68 12.85 -12.23 -4.94
N ARG A 69 13.63 -12.87 -5.81
CA ARG A 69 13.22 -14.14 -6.44
C ARG A 69 13.15 -15.29 -5.44
N GLU A 70 14.06 -15.34 -4.47
CA GLU A 70 14.04 -16.36 -3.42
C GLU A 70 12.84 -16.17 -2.51
N VAL A 71 12.47 -14.92 -2.18
CA VAL A 71 11.22 -14.60 -1.49
C VAL A 71 10.01 -15.10 -2.30
N GLN A 72 9.94 -14.77 -3.59
CA GLN A 72 8.85 -15.24 -4.45
C GLN A 72 8.76 -16.77 -4.53
N ASP A 73 9.89 -17.45 -4.64
CA ASP A 73 9.95 -18.91 -4.66
C ASP A 73 9.60 -19.52 -3.29
N PHE A 74 9.88 -18.82 -2.19
CA PHE A 74 9.54 -19.24 -0.83
C PHE A 74 8.02 -19.35 -0.62
N PHE A 75 7.26 -18.35 -1.13
CA PHE A 75 5.80 -18.27 -1.02
C PHE A 75 5.06 -18.91 -2.21
N LYS A 76 5.76 -19.63 -3.09
CA LYS A 76 5.13 -20.30 -4.23
C LYS A 76 4.26 -21.47 -3.75
N PRO A 77 3.00 -21.60 -4.20
CA PRO A 77 2.12 -22.72 -3.87
C PRO A 77 2.72 -24.05 -4.30
N SER A 78 2.43 -25.10 -3.54
CA SER A 78 2.90 -26.45 -3.88
C SER A 78 2.36 -26.89 -5.26
N GLU A 79 3.10 -27.74 -5.97
CA GLU A 79 2.59 -28.28 -7.24
C GLU A 79 1.31 -29.11 -7.03
N GLY A 80 1.14 -29.73 -5.86
CA GLY A 80 -0.07 -30.46 -5.49
C GLY A 80 -1.28 -29.53 -5.41
N SER A 81 -1.15 -28.43 -4.68
CA SER A 81 -2.17 -27.37 -4.56
C SER A 81 -2.51 -26.80 -5.93
N GLN A 82 -1.50 -26.46 -6.74
CA GLN A 82 -1.71 -25.95 -8.09
C GLN A 82 -2.50 -26.93 -8.96
N ARG A 83 -2.13 -28.21 -8.97
CA ARG A 83 -2.86 -29.24 -9.72
C ARG A 83 -4.30 -29.41 -9.24
N LYS A 84 -4.54 -29.36 -7.93
CA LYS A 84 -5.88 -29.51 -7.34
C LYS A 84 -6.80 -28.37 -7.78
N VAL A 85 -6.31 -27.12 -7.73
CA VAL A 85 -7.09 -25.95 -8.17
C VAL A 85 -7.27 -25.93 -9.69
N LEU A 86 -6.25 -26.26 -10.48
CA LEU A 86 -6.37 -26.36 -11.94
C LEU A 86 -7.41 -27.41 -12.35
N ARG A 87 -7.43 -28.57 -11.68
CA ARG A 87 -8.44 -29.60 -11.92
C ARG A 87 -9.85 -29.12 -11.59
N TRP A 88 -10.01 -28.41 -10.47
CA TRP A 88 -11.29 -27.82 -10.11
C TRP A 88 -11.77 -26.78 -11.15
N LEU A 89 -10.87 -25.97 -11.69
CA LEU A 89 -11.19 -25.04 -12.79
C LEU A 89 -11.62 -25.79 -14.06
N GLU A 90 -10.89 -26.85 -14.43
CA GLU A 90 -11.23 -27.70 -15.58
C GLU A 90 -12.59 -28.39 -15.42
N ASP A 91 -12.88 -28.93 -14.23
CA ASP A 91 -14.17 -29.55 -13.89
C ASP A 91 -15.33 -28.53 -13.96
N ALA A 92 -15.05 -27.25 -13.70
CA ALA A 92 -15.98 -26.14 -13.89
C ALA A 92 -16.12 -25.67 -15.36
N GLY A 93 -15.39 -26.32 -16.28
CA GLY A 93 -15.39 -26.03 -17.72
C GLY A 93 -14.54 -24.82 -18.11
N ILE A 94 -13.61 -24.38 -17.26
CA ILE A 94 -12.67 -23.30 -17.60
C ILE A 94 -11.57 -23.86 -18.50
N ASP A 95 -11.35 -23.21 -19.64
CA ASP A 95 -10.25 -23.55 -20.53
C ASP A 95 -8.91 -23.22 -19.86
N LEU A 96 -8.17 -24.25 -19.47
CA LEU A 96 -6.87 -24.11 -18.81
C LEU A 96 -5.83 -23.35 -19.64
N SER A 97 -5.97 -23.28 -20.96
CA SER A 97 -5.09 -22.48 -21.80
C SER A 97 -5.26 -20.97 -21.59
N SER A 98 -6.43 -20.54 -21.10
CA SER A 98 -6.73 -19.16 -20.70
C SER A 98 -6.32 -18.84 -19.26
N VAL A 99 -5.92 -19.86 -18.50
CA VAL A 99 -5.51 -19.71 -17.10
C VAL A 99 -4.03 -19.38 -17.02
N HIS A 100 -3.70 -18.30 -16.32
CA HIS A 100 -2.32 -17.84 -16.18
C HIS A 100 -1.90 -17.84 -14.71
N LEU A 101 -0.93 -18.71 -14.37
CA LEU A 101 -0.29 -18.68 -13.06
C LEU A 101 0.68 -17.50 -12.96
N LYS A 102 0.35 -16.54 -12.10
CA LYS A 102 1.28 -15.50 -11.67
C LYS A 102 2.11 -16.04 -10.52
N LYS A 103 3.26 -16.64 -10.85
CA LYS A 103 4.13 -17.37 -9.90
C LYS A 103 4.52 -16.56 -8.68
N ALA A 104 4.96 -15.31 -8.87
CA ALA A 104 5.30 -14.41 -7.78
C ALA A 104 4.09 -14.21 -6.87
N ALA A 105 2.92 -13.98 -7.49
CA ALA A 105 1.71 -13.64 -6.80
C ALA A 105 1.09 -14.85 -6.08
N ALA A 106 1.29 -16.10 -6.53
CA ALA A 106 0.50 -17.25 -6.09
C ALA A 106 -0.98 -17.16 -6.50
N VAL A 107 -1.25 -16.73 -7.75
CA VAL A 107 -2.63 -16.61 -8.30
C VAL A 107 -2.77 -17.29 -9.64
N LEU A 108 -3.92 -17.92 -9.86
CA LEU A 108 -4.42 -18.28 -11.19
C LEU A 108 -5.44 -17.23 -11.65
N GLU A 109 -5.09 -16.48 -12.69
CA GLU A 109 -5.98 -15.52 -13.35
C GLU A 109 -6.63 -16.16 -14.58
N PHE A 110 -7.92 -15.89 -14.79
CA PHE A 110 -8.65 -16.28 -15.98
C PHE A 110 -9.86 -15.37 -16.20
N SER A 111 -10.55 -15.56 -17.33
CA SER A 111 -11.80 -14.86 -17.63
C SER A 111 -12.88 -15.87 -17.96
N ALA A 112 -14.09 -15.63 -17.49
CA ALA A 112 -15.23 -16.53 -17.74
C ALA A 112 -16.56 -15.78 -17.77
N PRO A 113 -17.57 -16.31 -18.46
CA PRO A 113 -18.93 -15.78 -18.40
C PRO A 113 -19.49 -15.76 -16.98
N VAL A 114 -20.24 -14.71 -16.63
CA VAL A 114 -20.92 -14.54 -15.33
C VAL A 114 -21.71 -15.80 -14.93
N LYS A 115 -22.44 -16.40 -15.87
CA LYS A 115 -23.23 -17.62 -15.64
C LYS A 115 -22.38 -18.83 -15.27
N GLN A 116 -21.19 -18.93 -15.85
CA GLN A 116 -20.26 -20.01 -15.55
C GLN A 116 -19.65 -19.83 -14.16
N LEU A 117 -19.22 -18.61 -13.82
CA LEU A 117 -18.70 -18.28 -12.50
C LEU A 117 -19.74 -18.49 -11.41
N GLY A 118 -20.99 -18.09 -11.63
CA GLY A 118 -22.05 -18.33 -10.65
C GLY A 118 -22.29 -19.81 -10.36
N LYS A 119 -22.20 -20.67 -11.38
CA LYS A 119 -22.25 -22.14 -11.18
C LYS A 119 -21.02 -22.65 -10.43
N MET A 120 -19.84 -22.18 -10.81
CA MET A 120 -18.57 -22.60 -10.21
C MET A 120 -18.47 -22.25 -8.72
N LEU A 121 -18.97 -21.07 -8.35
CA LEU A 121 -18.95 -20.54 -6.99
C LEU A 121 -20.17 -20.97 -6.16
N GLY A 122 -21.20 -21.52 -6.79
CA GLY A 122 -22.48 -21.83 -6.14
C GLY A 122 -23.23 -20.58 -5.65
N ALA A 123 -22.97 -19.41 -6.26
CA ALA A 123 -23.52 -18.13 -5.85
C ALA A 123 -24.01 -17.30 -7.05
N GLY A 124 -24.95 -16.39 -6.81
CA GLY A 124 -25.42 -15.46 -7.84
C GLY A 124 -24.39 -14.38 -8.11
N VAL A 125 -23.71 -14.45 -9.25
CA VAL A 125 -22.84 -13.35 -9.73
C VAL A 125 -23.68 -12.44 -10.61
N HIS A 126 -23.74 -11.15 -10.25
CA HIS A 126 -24.51 -10.16 -10.98
C HIS A 126 -23.61 -9.01 -11.41
N VAL A 127 -23.75 -8.60 -12.67
CA VAL A 127 -23.04 -7.47 -13.22
C VAL A 127 -24.07 -6.47 -13.71
N MET A 128 -23.81 -5.20 -13.44
CA MET A 128 -24.66 -4.07 -13.75
C MET A 128 -23.93 -3.14 -14.70
N HIS A 129 -24.64 -2.70 -15.74
CA HIS A 129 -24.17 -1.71 -16.69
C HIS A 129 -24.89 -0.39 -16.44
N ASN A 130 -24.14 0.70 -16.42
CA ASN A 130 -24.68 2.04 -16.41
C ASN A 130 -24.71 2.60 -17.84
N ASP A 131 -25.90 2.77 -18.42
CA ASP A 131 -26.04 3.26 -19.80
C ASP A 131 -25.55 4.71 -19.99
N ALA A 132 -25.58 5.52 -18.93
CA ALA A 132 -25.19 6.93 -19.00
C ALA A 132 -23.67 7.11 -18.96
N THR A 133 -22.97 6.23 -18.23
CA THR A 133 -21.51 6.32 -18.06
C THR A 133 -20.77 5.32 -18.94
N GLY A 134 -21.35 4.16 -19.25
CA GLY A 134 -20.68 3.02 -19.89
C GLY A 134 -19.93 2.12 -18.90
N GLU A 135 -20.12 2.34 -17.60
CA GLU A 135 -19.43 1.62 -16.53
C GLU A 135 -20.08 0.25 -16.27
N LEU A 136 -19.23 -0.74 -16.01
CA LEU A 136 -19.63 -2.05 -15.51
C LEU A 136 -19.28 -2.15 -14.02
N ARG A 137 -20.24 -2.62 -13.23
CA ARG A 137 -20.10 -2.86 -11.80
C ARG A 137 -20.47 -4.31 -11.50
N LEU A 138 -19.69 -4.98 -10.68
CA LEU A 138 -20.09 -6.24 -10.07
C LEU A 138 -20.93 -5.93 -8.82
N GLU A 139 -22.08 -6.57 -8.65
CA GLU A 139 -22.79 -6.51 -7.37
C GLU A 139 -22.07 -7.40 -6.34
N PRO A 140 -22.08 -7.03 -5.06
CA PRO A 140 -21.53 -7.88 -4.01
C PRO A 140 -22.08 -9.30 -4.12
N THR A 141 -21.19 -10.28 -4.11
CA THR A 141 -21.53 -11.70 -4.16
C THR A 141 -21.13 -12.32 -2.83
N ASP A 142 -22.05 -13.00 -2.15
CA ASP A 142 -21.79 -13.69 -0.87
C ASP A 142 -21.14 -15.07 -1.08
N HIS A 143 -20.25 -15.22 -2.06
CA HIS A 143 -19.61 -16.51 -2.33
C HIS A 143 -18.53 -16.82 -1.30
N ALA A 144 -18.50 -18.07 -0.86
CA ALA A 144 -17.38 -18.63 -0.12
C ALA A 144 -16.43 -19.35 -1.10
N VAL A 145 -15.20 -19.60 -0.65
CA VAL A 145 -14.32 -20.54 -1.34
C VAL A 145 -14.97 -21.94 -1.28
N PRO A 146 -15.16 -22.63 -2.41
CA PRO A 146 -15.73 -23.97 -2.39
C PRO A 146 -14.87 -24.95 -1.57
N SER A 147 -15.51 -25.80 -0.77
CA SER A 147 -14.83 -26.78 0.10
C SER A 147 -13.86 -27.70 -0.63
N ALA A 148 -14.07 -27.93 -1.94
CA ALA A 148 -13.16 -28.70 -2.78
C ALA A 148 -11.73 -28.11 -2.84
N ILE A 149 -11.57 -26.80 -2.61
CA ILE A 149 -10.30 -26.07 -2.72
C ILE A 149 -9.99 -25.20 -1.50
N GLU A 150 -10.81 -25.20 -0.45
CA GLU A 150 -10.66 -24.31 0.72
C GLU A 150 -9.32 -24.45 1.47
N ASP A 151 -8.75 -25.65 1.48
CA ASP A 151 -7.43 -25.92 2.08
C ASP A 151 -6.27 -25.30 1.28
N ASP A 152 -6.48 -25.02 -0.01
CA ASP A 152 -5.44 -24.53 -0.92
C ASP A 152 -5.66 -23.08 -1.32
N VAL A 153 -6.88 -22.58 -1.22
CA VAL A 153 -7.33 -21.28 -1.73
C VAL A 153 -7.82 -20.41 -0.59
N GLU A 154 -7.26 -19.21 -0.49
CA GLU A 154 -7.62 -18.23 0.52
C GLU A 154 -8.92 -17.50 0.14
N PHE A 155 -9.05 -17.09 -1.13
CA PHE A 155 -10.24 -16.43 -1.65
C PHE A 155 -10.30 -16.48 -3.19
N ILE A 156 -11.44 -16.07 -3.72
CA ILE A 156 -11.67 -15.89 -5.16
C ILE A 156 -12.16 -14.46 -5.38
N ALA A 157 -11.42 -13.68 -6.14
CA ALA A 157 -11.76 -12.30 -6.48
C ALA A 157 -12.37 -12.22 -7.90
N LEU A 158 -13.39 -11.37 -8.05
CA LEU A 158 -14.07 -11.11 -9.31
C LEU A 158 -13.97 -9.62 -9.64
N ALA A 159 -13.72 -9.30 -10.90
CA ALA A 159 -13.69 -7.92 -11.38
C ALA A 159 -14.35 -7.79 -12.76
N PRO A 160 -15.12 -6.72 -13.02
CA PRO A 160 -15.69 -6.49 -14.34
C PRO A 160 -14.58 -6.38 -15.42
N SER A 161 -14.94 -6.79 -16.64
CA SER A 161 -14.15 -6.53 -17.84
C SER A 161 -14.21 -5.02 -18.16
N GLN A 162 -13.09 -4.39 -18.48
CA GLN A 162 -13.06 -2.93 -18.64
C GLN A 162 -13.91 -2.45 -19.83
N LYS A 163 -14.86 -1.55 -19.58
CA LYS A 163 -15.23 -0.44 -20.47
C LYS A 163 -15.40 0.85 -19.67
N THR A 164 -14.76 1.90 -20.18
CA THR A 164 -14.51 3.20 -19.55
C THR A 164 -15.78 4.04 -19.44
N GLY A 165 -16.08 4.58 -18.25
CA GLY A 165 -17.19 5.49 -18.05
C GLY A 165 -16.91 6.71 -17.18
N LYS A 166 -17.60 7.81 -17.49
CA LYS A 166 -17.41 9.16 -16.95
C LYS A 166 -18.34 9.41 -15.75
N THR A 167 -17.80 9.66 -14.56
CA THR A 167 -18.59 10.05 -13.37
C THR A 167 -18.15 11.40 -12.79
N LYS A 168 -19.10 12.12 -12.18
CA LYS A 168 -18.99 13.54 -11.77
C LYS A 168 -18.41 13.70 -10.36
N ARG A 169 -17.62 14.77 -10.21
CA ARG A 169 -16.82 15.20 -9.06
C ARG A 169 -17.63 15.40 -7.76
N SER A 170 -17.06 15.00 -6.63
CA SER A 170 -17.35 15.56 -5.30
C SER A 170 -16.27 16.58 -4.92
N HIS A 171 -16.66 17.66 -4.24
CA HIS A 171 -15.76 18.75 -3.85
C HIS A 171 -14.93 18.36 -2.62
N ALA A 172 -13.60 18.44 -2.75
CA ALA A 172 -12.65 18.27 -1.65
C ALA A 172 -12.76 19.44 -0.66
N VAL A 173 -12.77 19.11 0.64
CA VAL A 173 -12.61 20.09 1.72
C VAL A 173 -11.14 20.49 1.76
N LYS A 174 -10.87 21.80 1.68
CA LYS A 174 -9.51 22.34 1.76
C LYS A 174 -9.04 22.31 3.22
N PRO A 175 -7.81 21.85 3.51
CA PRO A 175 -7.22 22.01 4.82
C PRO A 175 -7.03 23.51 5.14
N VAL A 176 -7.17 23.84 6.42
CA VAL A 176 -6.89 25.19 6.95
C VAL A 176 -5.40 25.29 7.18
N ILE A 177 -4.73 26.14 6.40
CA ILE A 177 -3.31 26.45 6.55
C ILE A 177 -3.12 27.18 7.88
N ASP A 178 -2.34 26.61 8.79
CA ASP A 178 -1.87 27.32 9.98
C ASP A 178 -0.85 28.37 9.51
N THR A 179 -1.18 29.65 9.72
CA THR A 179 -0.44 30.81 9.17
C THR A 179 0.50 31.44 10.20
N LEU A 180 0.77 30.77 11.32
CA LEU A 180 1.68 31.31 12.32
C LEU A 180 3.14 31.19 11.86
N PRO A 181 3.85 32.31 11.60
CA PRO A 181 5.28 32.24 11.35
C PRO A 181 5.98 31.73 12.61
N PRO A 182 7.02 30.86 12.49
CA PRO A 182 7.78 30.43 13.65
C PRO A 182 8.33 31.67 14.38
N PRO A 183 8.13 31.79 15.71
CA PRO A 183 8.37 33.04 16.44
C PRO A 183 9.85 33.48 16.52
N TYR A 184 10.79 32.73 15.94
CA TYR A 184 12.21 32.88 16.22
C TYR A 184 13.05 33.09 14.96
N LYS A 185 13.61 34.30 14.79
CA LYS A 185 14.69 34.61 13.83
C LYS A 185 16.03 34.19 14.43
N LEU A 186 16.24 32.88 14.59
CA LEU A 186 17.49 32.37 15.18
C LEU A 186 18.56 32.21 14.10
N PRO A 187 19.84 32.51 14.42
CA PRO A 187 20.95 32.09 13.58
C PRO A 187 21.00 30.56 13.55
N VAL A 188 21.39 29.99 12.40
CA VAL A 188 21.59 28.55 12.27
C VAL A 188 22.79 28.16 13.13
N ALA A 189 22.58 27.37 14.18
CA ALA A 189 23.63 26.88 15.03
C ALA A 189 24.36 25.68 14.40
N ASP A 190 25.68 25.66 14.50
CA ASP A 190 26.54 24.52 14.17
C ASP A 190 26.87 23.65 15.42
N ASP A 191 26.27 24.01 16.55
CA ASP A 191 26.33 23.30 17.82
C ASP A 191 24.92 23.14 18.43
N LEU A 192 24.84 22.81 19.72
CA LEU A 192 23.57 22.56 20.40
C LEU A 192 22.83 23.83 20.86
N ARG A 193 23.41 25.03 20.64
CA ARG A 193 22.76 26.29 21.02
C ARG A 193 21.49 26.47 20.19
N ASN A 194 20.41 26.88 20.83
CA ASN A 194 19.11 27.14 20.22
C ASN A 194 18.43 25.93 19.55
N CYS A 195 18.97 24.71 19.69
CA CYS A 195 18.31 23.51 19.14
C CYS A 195 16.95 23.26 19.79
N SER A 196 16.74 23.68 21.04
CA SER A 196 15.43 23.66 21.70
C SER A 196 14.40 24.62 21.09
N GLU A 197 14.86 25.61 20.30
CA GLU A 197 14.02 26.65 19.71
C GLU A 197 13.89 26.50 18.19
N SER A 198 14.89 25.89 17.53
CA SER A 198 14.86 25.58 16.09
C SER A 198 15.57 24.25 15.81
N TRP A 199 14.79 23.27 15.36
CA TRP A 199 15.32 21.94 15.03
C TRP A 199 15.88 21.92 13.61
N THR A 200 17.22 21.93 13.49
CA THR A 200 17.91 21.96 12.19
C THR A 200 18.70 20.67 11.94
N PRO A 201 19.10 20.37 10.69
CA PRO A 201 19.97 19.22 10.43
C PRO A 201 21.30 19.26 11.20
N ALA A 202 21.87 20.46 11.45
CA ALA A 202 23.06 20.61 12.26
C ALA A 202 22.83 20.20 13.72
N CYS A 203 21.68 20.58 14.30
CA CYS A 203 21.26 20.13 15.63
C CYS A 203 21.16 18.60 15.70
N ILE A 204 20.48 17.97 14.74
CA ILE A 204 20.33 16.51 14.68
C ILE A 204 21.71 15.84 14.62
N ARG A 205 22.58 16.30 13.73
CA ARG A 205 23.95 15.77 13.60
C ARG A 205 24.73 15.88 14.90
N LYS A 206 24.68 17.03 15.56
CA LYS A 206 25.43 17.26 16.79
C LYS A 206 24.89 16.43 17.95
N LEU A 207 23.56 16.37 18.09
CA LEU A 207 22.89 15.67 19.19
C LEU A 207 23.11 14.15 19.11
N TYR A 208 23.00 13.58 17.91
CA TYR A 208 23.14 12.15 17.68
C TYR A 208 24.55 11.72 17.24
N GLY A 209 25.52 12.64 17.24
CA GLY A 209 26.90 12.35 16.86
C GLY A 209 27.09 11.90 15.40
N VAL A 210 26.23 12.35 14.48
CA VAL A 210 26.26 11.95 13.06
C VAL A 210 27.27 12.82 12.29
N PRO A 211 28.40 12.26 11.80
CA PRO A 211 29.42 13.02 11.10
C PRO A 211 29.01 13.33 9.66
N LEU A 212 29.55 14.42 9.09
CA LEU A 212 29.34 14.72 7.66
C LEU A 212 29.85 13.56 6.79
N GLY A 213 29.01 13.14 5.84
CA GLY A 213 29.37 12.10 4.90
C GLY A 213 30.41 12.59 3.88
N THR A 214 31.29 11.70 3.45
CA THR A 214 32.30 11.97 2.40
C THR A 214 32.24 10.96 1.25
N LYS A 215 31.42 9.92 1.40
CA LYS A 215 31.30 8.80 0.46
C LYS A 215 29.83 8.46 0.24
N ALA A 216 29.52 7.96 -0.95
CA ALA A 216 28.22 7.43 -1.30
C ALA A 216 28.40 6.02 -1.88
N ALA A 217 27.53 5.09 -1.48
CA ALA A 217 27.45 3.78 -2.11
C ALA A 217 26.69 3.92 -3.44
N LYS A 218 27.29 3.41 -4.53
CA LYS A 218 26.77 3.56 -5.90
C LYS A 218 25.40 2.93 -6.09
N ASN A 219 25.14 1.81 -5.42
CA ASN A 219 23.92 1.02 -5.54
C ASN A 219 22.97 1.22 -4.35
N ASN A 220 23.08 2.36 -3.65
CA ASN A 220 22.21 2.68 -2.53
C ASN A 220 21.55 4.04 -2.73
N SER A 221 20.42 4.24 -2.08
CA SER A 221 19.81 5.54 -1.85
C SER A 221 18.84 5.39 -0.69
N MET A 222 18.67 6.43 0.13
CA MET A 222 17.58 6.44 1.10
C MET A 222 16.26 6.59 0.35
N GLY A 223 15.28 5.73 0.64
CA GLY A 223 13.92 5.83 0.14
C GLY A 223 13.09 6.77 1.00
N LEU A 224 12.26 7.59 0.35
CA LEU A 224 11.16 8.31 0.99
C LEU A 224 9.85 7.86 0.32
N PHE A 225 8.82 7.64 1.14
CA PHE A 225 7.46 7.42 0.65
C PHE A 225 6.75 8.78 0.52
N GLY A 226 6.37 9.14 -0.71
CA GLY A 226 5.58 10.35 -0.99
C GLY A 226 4.11 10.00 -1.22
N TYR A 227 3.21 10.84 -0.72
CA TYR A 227 1.76 10.60 -0.73
C TYR A 227 0.97 11.81 -1.22
N GLY A 228 1.36 12.33 -2.38
CA GLY A 228 0.61 13.34 -3.11
C GLY A 228 0.65 14.73 -2.49
N ASP A 229 1.79 15.08 -1.87
CA ASP A 229 2.11 16.43 -1.39
C ASP A 229 3.36 16.98 -2.11
N PRO A 230 3.23 17.50 -3.34
CA PRO A 230 4.38 17.86 -4.17
C PRO A 230 5.26 18.94 -3.54
N TYR A 231 6.57 18.88 -3.75
CA TYR A 231 7.50 19.89 -3.24
C TYR A 231 7.93 20.89 -4.34
N GLN A 232 8.32 22.11 -3.95
CA GLN A 232 8.99 23.04 -4.86
C GLN A 232 10.51 22.84 -4.83
N PRO A 233 11.17 22.59 -5.98
CA PRO A 233 12.64 22.53 -6.02
C PRO A 233 13.34 23.84 -5.62
N ALA A 234 12.64 24.98 -5.72
CA ALA A 234 13.16 26.27 -5.31
C ALA A 234 13.36 26.35 -3.79
N ASP A 235 12.45 25.76 -3.01
CA ASP A 235 12.51 25.75 -1.55
C ASP A 235 13.67 24.91 -1.06
N LEU A 236 13.91 23.75 -1.66
CA LEU A 236 15.10 22.95 -1.40
C LEU A 236 16.39 23.75 -1.59
N ASN A 237 16.49 24.57 -2.63
CA ASN A 237 17.68 25.40 -2.85
C ASN A 237 17.86 26.48 -1.77
N GLN A 238 16.75 27.07 -1.30
CA GLN A 238 16.78 28.03 -0.19
C GLN A 238 17.21 27.33 1.10
N PHE A 239 16.68 26.14 1.36
CA PHE A 239 17.03 25.34 2.52
C PHE A 239 18.50 24.91 2.48
N TRP A 240 19.01 24.37 1.36
CA TRP A 240 20.42 24.02 1.22
C TRP A 240 21.32 25.23 1.48
N ALA A 241 21.05 26.38 0.86
CA ALA A 241 21.86 27.58 1.04
C ALA A 241 21.94 28.03 2.52
N LYS A 242 20.87 27.80 3.29
CA LYS A 242 20.78 28.24 4.69
C LYS A 242 21.24 27.19 5.70
N HIS A 243 20.85 25.93 5.52
CA HIS A 243 20.96 24.87 6.52
C HIS A 243 21.89 23.73 6.12
N ALA A 244 22.24 23.60 4.84
CA ALA A 244 23.15 22.56 4.34
C ALA A 244 23.98 23.03 3.12
N PRO A 245 24.82 24.08 3.25
CA PRO A 245 25.47 24.72 2.11
C PRO A 245 26.52 23.84 1.41
N PHE A 246 26.87 22.70 2.00
CA PHE A 246 27.69 21.65 1.39
C PHE A 246 26.94 20.83 0.33
N ILE A 247 25.61 20.95 0.25
CA ILE A 247 24.79 20.35 -0.81
C ILE A 247 24.76 21.31 -2.02
N PRO A 248 25.14 20.85 -3.23
CA PRO A 248 25.10 21.69 -4.41
C PRO A 248 23.68 22.17 -4.75
N LYS A 249 23.58 23.43 -5.19
CA LYS A 249 22.33 23.98 -5.74
C LYS A 249 21.82 23.11 -6.89
N GLY A 250 20.52 22.84 -6.91
CA GLY A 250 19.84 21.97 -7.86
C GLY A 250 19.79 20.50 -7.43
N THR A 251 20.41 20.13 -6.31
CA THR A 251 20.26 18.78 -5.74
C THR A 251 18.82 18.54 -5.29
N LYS A 252 18.22 17.44 -5.76
CA LYS A 252 16.87 17.00 -5.43
C LYS A 252 16.79 15.47 -5.38
N PRO A 253 15.71 14.88 -4.81
CA PRO A 253 15.49 13.43 -4.86
C PRO A 253 15.37 12.88 -6.28
N LYS A 254 15.75 11.62 -6.47
CA LYS A 254 15.41 10.85 -7.67
C LYS A 254 13.96 10.39 -7.54
N VAL A 255 13.08 10.87 -8.40
CA VAL A 255 11.65 10.56 -8.32
C VAL A 255 11.33 9.24 -9.05
N LYS A 256 10.64 8.35 -8.35
CA LYS A 256 9.97 7.15 -8.88
C LYS A 256 8.46 7.42 -8.82
N SER A 257 7.93 7.96 -9.91
CA SER A 257 6.50 8.26 -10.04
C SER A 257 5.71 6.96 -10.18
N ILE A 258 4.83 6.68 -9.22
CA ILE A 258 3.94 5.53 -9.19
C ILE A 258 2.57 5.97 -9.66
N ASN A 259 1.95 5.20 -10.55
CA ASN A 259 0.59 5.43 -11.03
C ASN A 259 0.31 6.89 -11.44
N GLY A 260 1.29 7.53 -12.09
CA GLY A 260 1.17 8.89 -12.62
C GLY A 260 1.26 10.02 -11.58
N ALA A 261 1.69 9.73 -10.36
CA ALA A 261 1.86 10.74 -9.31
C ALA A 261 2.95 11.76 -9.66
N VAL A 262 2.75 13.00 -9.22
CA VAL A 262 3.65 14.12 -9.46
C VAL A 262 4.29 14.52 -8.15
N ALA A 263 5.62 14.58 -8.11
CA ALA A 263 6.39 14.93 -6.90
C ALA A 263 6.82 16.41 -6.86
N GLU A 264 6.82 17.11 -8.00
CA GLU A 264 7.21 18.52 -8.07
C GLU A 264 5.99 19.39 -8.38
N GLY A 265 5.74 20.39 -7.54
CA GLY A 265 4.55 21.25 -7.64
C GLY A 265 4.41 22.15 -6.43
N GLU A 266 3.25 22.81 -6.33
CA GLU A 266 2.89 23.58 -5.14
C GLU A 266 2.58 22.63 -3.98
N PRO A 267 3.20 22.82 -2.80
CA PRO A 267 2.90 22.05 -1.60
C PRO A 267 1.44 22.18 -1.19
N VAL A 268 0.89 21.07 -0.71
CA VAL A 268 -0.43 21.01 -0.09
C VAL A 268 -0.27 21.19 1.42
N GLU A 269 0.59 20.39 2.04
CA GLU A 269 0.86 20.40 3.49
C GLU A 269 2.33 20.70 3.81
N GLY A 270 3.25 20.30 2.94
CA GLY A 270 4.70 20.48 3.10
C GLY A 270 5.42 19.32 3.80
N GLU A 271 4.76 18.19 4.00
CA GLU A 271 5.31 16.98 4.63
C GLU A 271 6.43 16.37 3.79
N GLU A 272 6.21 16.20 2.48
CA GLU A 272 7.27 15.65 1.61
C GLU A 272 8.46 16.61 1.49
N LEU A 273 8.20 17.93 1.52
CA LEU A 273 9.26 18.94 1.56
C LEU A 273 10.07 18.82 2.85
N LEU A 274 9.41 18.71 4.01
CA LEU A 274 10.03 18.52 5.31
C LEU A 274 10.89 17.24 5.34
N ASP A 275 10.34 16.12 4.88
CA ASP A 275 11.04 14.84 4.80
C ASP A 275 12.34 14.96 3.99
N ILE A 276 12.29 15.65 2.85
CA ILE A 276 13.47 15.89 2.01
C ILE A 276 14.46 16.81 2.73
N GLU A 277 14.02 17.96 3.23
CA GLU A 277 14.87 18.98 3.86
C GLU A 277 15.60 18.44 5.11
N MET A 278 14.94 17.58 5.88
CA MET A 278 15.50 17.05 7.12
C MET A 278 16.34 15.79 6.90
N SER A 279 16.01 14.94 5.93
CA SER A 279 16.76 13.70 5.69
C SER A 279 17.99 13.88 4.80
N TYR A 280 17.89 14.67 3.72
CA TYR A 280 18.97 14.77 2.72
C TYR A 280 20.31 15.25 3.31
N PRO A 281 20.35 16.29 4.17
CA PRO A 281 21.59 16.74 4.82
C PRO A 281 22.20 15.73 5.76
N ILE A 282 21.43 14.77 6.27
CA ILE A 282 21.90 13.70 7.15
C ILE A 282 22.60 12.62 6.31
N VAL A 283 22.03 12.24 5.16
CA VAL A 283 22.55 11.16 4.33
C VAL A 283 23.56 11.59 3.26
N TYR A 284 23.64 12.89 2.94
CA TYR A 284 24.57 13.41 1.91
C TYR A 284 26.02 12.97 2.18
N PRO A 285 26.80 12.53 1.15
CA PRO A 285 26.52 12.58 -0.28
C PRO A 285 25.73 11.40 -0.86
N GLN A 286 25.15 10.52 -0.02
CA GLN A 286 24.19 9.53 -0.50
C GLN A 286 22.96 10.24 -1.08
N THR A 287 22.40 9.71 -2.17
CA THR A 287 21.19 10.28 -2.78
C THR A 287 19.92 9.78 -2.10
N VAL A 288 18.86 10.56 -2.19
CA VAL A 288 17.50 10.16 -1.82
C VAL A 288 16.69 9.77 -3.06
N THR A 289 15.86 8.74 -2.95
CA THR A 289 14.89 8.29 -3.96
C THR A 289 13.49 8.46 -3.38
N MET A 290 12.64 9.27 -4.02
CA MET A 290 11.25 9.47 -3.62
C MET A 290 10.36 8.49 -4.39
N PHE A 291 9.64 7.63 -3.69
CA PHE A 291 8.59 6.78 -4.25
C PHE A 291 7.27 7.53 -4.15
N GLN A 292 6.97 8.31 -5.19
CA GLN A 292 5.79 9.18 -5.21
C GLN A 292 4.56 8.38 -5.57
N THR A 293 3.60 8.30 -4.67
CA THR A 293 2.29 7.71 -4.92
C THR A 293 1.21 8.80 -5.08
N PRO A 294 0.13 8.52 -5.81
CA PRO A 294 -0.96 9.48 -5.94
C PRO A 294 -1.73 9.56 -4.61
N TYR A 295 -2.16 10.76 -4.22
CA TYR A 295 -3.07 10.91 -3.10
C TYR A 295 -4.40 10.19 -3.39
N SER A 296 -4.91 9.46 -2.39
CA SER A 296 -6.21 8.79 -2.45
C SER A 296 -7.09 9.20 -1.28
N ASN A 297 -8.30 9.68 -1.55
CA ASN A 297 -9.27 10.02 -0.51
C ASN A 297 -10.12 8.82 -0.05
N LYS A 298 -9.80 7.61 -0.52
CA LYS A 298 -10.53 6.39 -0.19
C LYS A 298 -10.16 5.80 1.17
N GLY A 299 -9.07 6.26 1.78
CA GLY A 299 -8.70 5.92 3.16
C GLY A 299 -7.69 4.79 3.30
N GLY A 300 -7.25 4.15 2.21
CA GLY A 300 -6.12 3.23 2.19
C GLY A 300 -4.76 3.94 2.16
N ILE A 301 -3.71 3.23 2.60
CA ILE A 301 -2.33 3.71 2.62
C ILE A 301 -1.36 2.63 2.11
N ALA A 302 -0.26 3.07 1.52
CA ALA A 302 0.93 2.30 1.12
C ALA A 302 0.75 1.19 0.07
N ASN A 303 -0.46 0.75 -0.27
CA ASN A 303 -0.66 -0.29 -1.27
C ASN A 303 -0.10 0.05 -2.65
N ASP A 304 -0.35 1.26 -3.17
CA ASP A 304 0.22 1.68 -4.45
C ASP A 304 1.76 1.61 -4.45
N PHE A 305 2.37 1.91 -3.30
CA PHE A 305 3.82 1.76 -3.11
C PHE A 305 4.24 0.30 -3.11
N LEU A 306 3.60 -0.54 -2.31
CA LEU A 306 3.86 -1.98 -2.23
C LEU A 306 3.66 -2.67 -3.59
N ASP A 307 2.59 -2.33 -4.30
CA ASP A 307 2.31 -2.79 -5.65
C ASP A 307 3.45 -2.43 -6.60
N ALA A 308 3.96 -1.20 -6.52
CA ALA A 308 5.01 -0.72 -7.41
C ALA A 308 6.38 -1.37 -7.15
N VAL A 309 6.65 -1.84 -5.94
CA VAL A 309 7.94 -2.46 -5.57
C VAL A 309 7.90 -3.99 -5.55
N ASP A 310 6.74 -4.60 -5.39
CA ASP A 310 6.53 -6.03 -5.58
C ASP A 310 5.33 -6.34 -6.49
N ALA A 311 5.65 -6.86 -7.69
CA ALA A 311 4.63 -7.32 -8.63
C ALA A 311 3.78 -8.47 -8.09
N SER A 312 4.29 -9.23 -7.12
CA SER A 312 3.57 -10.31 -6.46
C SER A 312 2.37 -9.79 -5.68
N TYR A 313 2.56 -8.68 -4.98
CA TYR A 313 1.56 -8.05 -4.15
C TYR A 313 0.39 -7.50 -4.97
N CYS A 314 0.71 -6.83 -6.07
CA CYS A 314 -0.23 -6.18 -6.99
C CYS A 314 -1.22 -7.13 -7.69
N LYS A 315 -0.86 -8.42 -7.86
CA LYS A 315 -1.65 -9.38 -8.65
C LYS A 315 -2.31 -10.46 -7.80
N TYR A 316 -1.95 -10.58 -6.52
CA TYR A 316 -2.58 -11.48 -5.56
C TYR A 316 -3.43 -10.70 -4.59
N ASP A 317 -4.74 -10.94 -4.62
CA ASP A 317 -5.76 -10.19 -3.89
C ASP A 317 -5.82 -8.69 -4.21
N GLY A 318 -4.71 -8.10 -4.67
CA GLY A 318 -4.35 -6.76 -4.28
C GLY A 318 -4.25 -6.69 -2.75
N GLY A 319 -3.22 -6.03 -2.22
CA GLY A 319 -3.51 -5.26 -0.99
C GLY A 319 -4.73 -4.36 -1.15
N ASN A 320 -4.99 -4.01 -2.41
CA ASN A 320 -6.03 -3.17 -2.91
C ASN A 320 -7.42 -3.66 -2.52
N ASP A 321 -8.00 -2.96 -1.56
CA ASP A 321 -9.42 -2.99 -1.28
C ASP A 321 -10.11 -1.95 -2.18
N PRO A 322 -11.13 -2.33 -2.97
CA PRO A 322 -11.78 -1.41 -3.92
C PRO A 322 -12.42 -0.20 -3.24
N ASP A 323 -12.73 -0.27 -1.94
CA ASP A 323 -13.28 0.83 -1.16
C ASP A 323 -12.18 1.73 -0.58
N LEU A 324 -10.96 1.22 -0.39
CA LEU A 324 -9.84 1.95 0.24
C LEU A 324 -8.76 2.42 -0.75
N ASP A 325 -8.62 1.77 -1.90
CA ASP A 325 -7.53 2.01 -2.84
C ASP A 325 -8.02 2.48 -4.22
N PRO A 326 -7.20 3.30 -4.91
CA PRO A 326 -7.52 3.77 -6.25
C PRO A 326 -7.54 2.60 -7.24
N THR A 327 -8.56 2.56 -8.09
CA THR A 327 -8.65 1.62 -9.21
C THR A 327 -8.16 2.28 -10.48
N PHE A 328 -7.17 1.69 -11.14
CA PHE A 328 -6.58 2.23 -12.38
C PHE A 328 -7.14 1.54 -13.63
N PRO A 329 -7.35 2.29 -14.74
CA PRO A 329 -7.04 3.71 -14.93
C PRO A 329 -8.03 4.64 -14.19
N VAL A 330 -7.53 5.78 -13.72
CA VAL A 330 -8.32 6.80 -13.02
C VAL A 330 -8.76 7.87 -14.03
N PHE A 331 -10.06 8.18 -14.09
CA PHE A 331 -10.59 9.19 -15.01
C PHE A 331 -10.02 10.60 -14.70
N GLY A 332 -9.37 11.22 -15.67
CA GLY A 332 -8.72 12.54 -15.51
C GLY A 332 -7.41 12.53 -14.71
N GLY A 333 -6.96 11.34 -14.29
CA GLY A 333 -5.65 11.10 -13.68
C GLY A 333 -4.81 10.17 -14.55
N PHE A 334 -4.11 9.23 -13.92
CA PHE A 334 -3.30 8.26 -14.63
C PHE A 334 -4.15 7.28 -15.47
N GLN A 335 -3.87 7.23 -16.77
CA GLN A 335 -4.63 6.43 -17.74
C GLN A 335 -4.02 5.04 -18.00
N GLY A 336 -2.89 4.72 -17.38
CA GLY A 336 -2.25 3.41 -17.51
C GLY A 336 -2.85 2.36 -16.57
N PRO A 337 -2.51 1.07 -16.76
CA PRO A 337 -2.77 0.04 -15.76
C PRO A 337 -1.93 0.29 -14.51
N ALA A 338 -2.39 -0.20 -13.35
CA ALA A 338 -1.63 -0.15 -12.10
C ALA A 338 -0.18 -0.63 -12.30
N MET A 339 0.78 0.10 -11.73
CA MET A 339 2.19 -0.23 -11.79
C MET A 339 2.51 -1.35 -10.79
N CYS A 340 2.61 -2.58 -11.29
CA CYS A 340 2.99 -3.75 -10.49
C CYS A 340 4.49 -4.09 -10.65
N GLY A 341 5.29 -4.03 -9.58
CA GLY A 341 6.72 -4.34 -9.53
C GLY A 341 7.54 -3.56 -10.55
N LYS A 342 7.21 -2.29 -10.71
CA LYS A 342 7.85 -1.38 -11.66
C LYS A 342 9.23 -0.92 -11.18
N TYR A 343 9.42 -0.81 -9.87
CA TYR A 343 10.59 -0.22 -9.27
C TYR A 343 11.29 -1.19 -8.33
N GLN A 344 12.61 -1.13 -8.30
CA GLN A 344 13.40 -1.76 -7.26
C GLN A 344 13.33 -0.87 -6.01
N ILE A 345 12.99 -1.48 -4.88
CA ILE A 345 12.99 -0.82 -3.57
C ILE A 345 14.42 -0.47 -3.13
N THR A 346 14.56 0.53 -2.28
CA THR A 346 15.82 0.90 -1.63
C THR A 346 16.04 0.09 -0.36
N ASN A 347 17.30 0.01 0.12
CA ASN A 347 17.62 -0.74 1.35
C ASN A 347 16.96 -0.15 2.60
N VAL A 348 16.69 1.16 2.61
CA VAL A 348 15.99 1.87 3.68
C VAL A 348 14.88 2.70 3.05
N VAL A 349 13.68 2.66 3.64
CA VAL A 349 12.53 3.50 3.27
C VAL A 349 11.99 4.18 4.53
N SER A 350 11.84 5.50 4.49
CA SER A 350 11.14 6.27 5.53
C SER A 350 9.72 6.58 5.07
N ILE A 351 8.75 6.43 5.97
CA ILE A 351 7.33 6.67 5.76
C ILE A 351 6.84 7.60 6.87
N SER A 352 6.50 8.84 6.54
CA SER A 352 5.98 9.83 7.50
C SER A 352 4.44 9.91 7.52
N PHE A 353 3.77 8.95 6.87
CA PHE A 353 2.30 8.88 6.80
C PHE A 353 1.78 7.63 7.50
N ALA A 354 0.71 7.80 8.27
CA ALA A 354 -0.01 6.70 8.90
C ALA A 354 -1.48 7.08 9.14
N ILE A 355 -2.37 6.10 9.23
CA ILE A 355 -3.81 6.25 9.46
C ILE A 355 -4.26 5.39 10.63
N ASP A 356 -5.41 5.68 11.26
CA ASP A 356 -5.90 4.88 12.38
C ASP A 356 -6.14 3.42 11.96
N GLU A 357 -5.47 2.47 12.62
CA GLU A 357 -5.56 1.04 12.27
C GLU A 357 -7.01 0.53 12.28
N GLN A 358 -7.81 0.99 13.24
CA GLN A 358 -9.22 0.60 13.40
C GLN A 358 -10.15 1.03 12.24
N THR A 359 -9.69 1.87 11.32
CA THR A 359 -10.46 2.22 10.11
C THR A 359 -10.24 1.24 8.97
N LEU A 360 -9.26 0.34 9.11
CA LEU A 360 -8.89 -0.63 8.10
C LEU A 360 -9.47 -2.02 8.40
N PRO A 361 -9.97 -2.74 7.39
CA PRO A 361 -10.34 -4.14 7.54
C PRO A 361 -9.15 -4.99 7.98
N ARG A 362 -9.39 -5.98 8.85
CA ARG A 362 -8.36 -6.91 9.32
C ARG A 362 -7.58 -7.56 8.17
N ARG A 363 -8.27 -7.95 7.11
CA ARG A 363 -7.66 -8.55 5.91
C ARG A 363 -6.65 -7.60 5.25
N TYR A 364 -7.00 -6.33 5.11
CA TYR A 364 -6.15 -5.28 4.54
C TYR A 364 -4.84 -5.14 5.33
N ILE A 365 -4.96 -5.07 6.66
CA ILE A 365 -3.83 -4.99 7.58
C ILE A 365 -2.95 -6.24 7.48
N GLN A 366 -3.54 -7.43 7.64
CA GLN A 366 -2.80 -8.70 7.62
C GLN A 366 -2.04 -8.89 6.30
N ARG A 367 -2.69 -8.52 5.19
CA ARG A 367 -2.08 -8.60 3.87
C ARG A 367 -0.87 -7.68 3.74
N GLN A 368 -0.99 -6.41 4.14
CA GLN A 368 0.13 -5.49 4.14
C GLN A 368 1.24 -5.96 5.09
N CYS A 369 0.91 -6.46 6.29
CA CYS A 369 1.89 -7.00 7.23
C CYS A 369 2.74 -8.13 6.62
N HIS A 370 2.12 -9.06 5.88
CA HIS A 370 2.88 -10.10 5.17
C HIS A 370 3.79 -9.52 4.10
N GLU A 371 3.37 -8.44 3.43
CA GLU A 371 4.20 -7.80 2.42
C GLU A 371 5.38 -7.05 3.03
N TRP A 372 5.17 -6.33 4.14
CA TRP A 372 6.26 -5.74 4.93
C TRP A 372 7.24 -6.81 5.43
N MET A 373 6.75 -7.99 5.84
CA MET A 373 7.58 -9.14 6.22
C MET A 373 8.45 -9.63 5.04
N LYS A 374 7.90 -9.73 3.82
CA LYS A 374 8.65 -10.12 2.62
C LYS A 374 9.76 -9.12 2.26
N LEU A 375 9.46 -7.82 2.37
CA LEU A 375 10.49 -6.78 2.19
C LEU A 375 11.59 -6.90 3.26
N ALA A 376 11.22 -7.17 4.51
CA ALA A 376 12.17 -7.40 5.59
C ALA A 376 13.03 -8.66 5.38
N LEU A 377 12.44 -9.75 4.86
CA LEU A 377 13.19 -10.95 4.43
C LEU A 377 14.23 -10.63 3.35
N SER A 378 13.96 -9.60 2.54
CA SER A 378 14.88 -9.10 1.50
C SER A 378 15.90 -8.07 2.02
N GLY A 379 15.98 -7.87 3.34
CA GLY A 379 16.94 -6.94 3.95
C GLY A 379 16.55 -5.47 3.86
N VAL A 380 15.29 -5.15 3.54
CA VAL A 380 14.80 -3.77 3.53
C VAL A 380 14.42 -3.34 4.94
N SER A 381 14.93 -2.18 5.35
CA SER A 381 14.49 -1.49 6.57
C SER A 381 13.42 -0.47 6.22
N VAL A 382 12.21 -0.63 6.78
CA VAL A 382 11.13 0.35 6.66
C VAL A 382 10.96 1.02 8.01
N LEU A 383 11.09 2.34 8.05
CA LEU A 383 10.87 3.17 9.24
C LEU A 383 9.60 3.96 9.03
N VAL A 384 8.65 3.84 9.95
CA VAL A 384 7.36 4.52 9.86
C VAL A 384 7.20 5.44 11.07
N ALA A 385 6.75 6.68 10.84
CA ALA A 385 6.41 7.60 11.91
C ALA A 385 5.29 7.00 12.79
N SER A 386 5.44 7.09 14.12
CA SER A 386 4.45 6.57 15.07
C SER A 386 3.17 7.41 15.15
N GLY A 387 3.21 8.64 14.62
CA GLY A 387 2.13 9.62 14.67
C GLY A 387 2.34 10.72 15.70
N ASP A 388 1.67 11.86 15.46
CA ASP A 388 1.89 13.12 16.20
C ASP A 388 0.81 13.42 17.26
N ARG A 389 -0.14 12.50 17.43
CA ARG A 389 -1.29 12.68 18.35
C ARG A 389 -1.21 11.81 19.60
N GLY A 390 -0.03 11.25 19.89
CA GLY A 390 0.15 10.31 20.99
C GLY A 390 -0.83 9.15 20.92
N VAL A 391 -1.39 8.74 22.06
CA VAL A 391 -2.34 7.62 22.15
C VAL A 391 -3.71 7.87 21.49
N GLN A 392 -3.98 9.10 21.06
CA GLN A 392 -5.30 9.49 20.57
C GLN A 392 -5.55 9.05 19.12
N GLY A 393 -4.50 8.88 18.32
CA GLY A 393 -4.62 8.69 16.87
C GLY A 393 -5.35 9.86 16.18
N ALA A 394 -5.72 9.70 14.90
CA ALA A 394 -6.47 10.75 14.22
C ALA A 394 -7.95 10.78 14.65
N MET A 395 -8.47 9.67 15.15
CA MET A 395 -9.82 9.49 15.69
C MET A 395 -10.03 9.94 17.15
N GLN A 396 -9.04 10.55 17.81
CA GLN A 396 -9.20 11.14 19.16
C GLN A 396 -9.71 10.16 20.24
N CYS A 397 -9.09 8.99 20.36
CA CYS A 397 -9.48 7.89 21.25
C CYS A 397 -10.90 7.33 21.03
N THR A 398 -11.62 7.70 19.96
CA THR A 398 -12.96 7.15 19.72
C THR A 398 -12.88 5.72 19.17
N VAL A 399 -13.76 4.83 19.63
CA VAL A 399 -13.87 3.45 19.14
C VAL A 399 -14.81 3.39 17.92
N ASN A 400 -14.33 2.91 16.78
CA ASN A 400 -15.03 2.91 15.49
C ASN A 400 -16.28 1.99 15.43
N PRO A 401 -17.29 2.24 14.55
CA PRO A 401 -18.09 3.46 14.38
C PRO A 401 -19.31 3.56 15.32
N TYR A 402 -19.46 2.67 16.32
CA TYR A 402 -20.76 2.43 16.97
C TYR A 402 -20.97 3.04 18.36
N ASP A 403 -19.92 3.54 19.04
CA ASP A 403 -20.11 4.01 20.44
C ASP A 403 -19.22 5.20 20.83
N LYS A 404 -19.74 6.41 20.60
CA LYS A 404 -19.13 7.68 21.07
C LYS A 404 -19.03 7.81 22.59
N LYS A 405 -19.54 6.84 23.37
CA LYS A 405 -19.46 6.85 24.83
C LYS A 405 -18.27 6.03 25.35
N LYS A 406 -17.52 5.38 24.47
CA LYS A 406 -16.35 4.58 24.83
C LYS A 406 -15.09 5.14 24.20
N GLU A 407 -14.00 5.03 24.95
CA GLU A 407 -12.68 5.50 24.55
C GLU A 407 -11.68 4.35 24.61
N ALA A 408 -10.75 4.31 23.65
CA ALA A 408 -9.61 3.41 23.62
C ALA A 408 -8.41 4.11 22.96
N PHE A 409 -7.20 3.63 23.23
CA PHE A 409 -6.02 4.11 22.51
C PHE A 409 -6.07 3.66 21.05
N ASN A 410 -5.64 4.55 20.14
CA ASN A 410 -5.65 4.28 18.70
C ASN A 410 -4.21 4.15 18.19
N SER A 411 -3.88 2.95 17.74
CA SER A 411 -2.69 2.66 16.95
C SER A 411 -2.82 3.19 15.53
N LEU A 412 -1.68 3.54 14.91
CA LEU A 412 -1.63 3.94 13.51
C LEU A 412 -0.99 2.86 12.65
N PHE A 413 -1.50 2.68 11.44
CA PHE A 413 -1.00 1.77 10.43
C PHE A 413 -0.36 2.56 9.28
N PRO A 414 0.81 2.17 8.74
CA PRO A 414 1.53 0.92 8.98
C PRO A 414 2.53 0.94 10.15
N SER A 415 2.51 1.92 11.05
CA SER A 415 3.52 2.00 12.12
C SER A 415 3.45 0.85 13.14
N VAL A 416 2.27 0.26 13.32
CA VAL A 416 2.07 -0.96 14.12
C VAL A 416 2.11 -2.25 13.30
N ALA A 417 2.49 -2.19 12.02
CA ALA A 417 2.67 -3.38 11.20
C ALA A 417 3.81 -4.24 11.77
N ASN A 418 3.46 -5.12 12.70
CA ASN A 418 4.41 -5.97 13.40
C ASN A 418 4.34 -7.40 12.86
N ARG A 419 5.43 -8.12 13.09
CA ARG A 419 5.67 -9.53 12.73
C ARG A 419 4.71 -10.53 13.39
N GLN A 420 3.71 -10.10 14.17
CA GLN A 420 2.87 -10.99 14.97
C GLN A 420 1.39 -10.60 14.90
N THR A 421 0.62 -11.49 14.28
CA THR A 421 -0.76 -11.89 14.62
C THR A 421 -1.62 -10.87 15.39
N VAL A 422 -2.58 -10.27 14.70
CA VAL A 422 -3.92 -10.06 15.29
C VAL A 422 -4.74 -11.30 15.05
#